data_AF-A0A0Q8ZPM0-F1
#
_entry.id   AF-A0A0Q8ZPM0-F1
#
_cell.length_a   1.000
_cell.length_b   1.000
_cell.length_c   1.000
_cell.angle_alpha   90.00
_cell.angle_beta   90.00
_cell.angle_gamma   90.00
#
_symmetry.space_group_name_H-M   'P 1'
#
loop_
_entity.id
_entity.type
_entity.pdbx_description
1 polymer ?
#
loop_
_entity_poly.entity_id
_entity_poly.type
_entity_poly.pdbx_seq_one_letter_code
_entity_poly.pdbx_strand_id
1 'polypeptide(L)'
;MDKIFEKAAKSALFSWGREDGTDDLVSDLWVWYFESPATQRKLQNSDEYLARRLVYMRSMQILADQARASDRFHGTNPYSPENVKDALLEVSTNRYLIDILPMAMESLSEKNEGYAEAIRVRYTDGVVPKRQSTGQVYLSRAIVSLTDRVNDITYAAGTERDKQGNLVVEPGPGSRHAVFPESRRSSGADHSDPTADIAILLLEHPEVRDDYLHVTPIHEILAGRAA
;
A
#
# COMPACT_ATOMS: atom_id res chain seq x y z
N MET A 1 -12.48 13.23 -28.75
CA MET A 1 -12.22 12.84 -27.35
C MET A 1 -11.95 11.35 -27.22
N ASP A 2 -12.85 10.50 -27.71
CA ASP A 2 -12.70 9.04 -27.67
C ASP A 2 -11.31 8.51 -28.08
N LYS A 3 -10.86 8.83 -29.30
CA LYS A 3 -9.51 8.49 -29.78
C LYS A 3 -8.36 9.06 -28.92
N ILE A 4 -8.58 10.17 -28.21
CA ILE A 4 -7.57 10.75 -27.31
C ILE A 4 -7.51 9.93 -26.03
N PHE A 5 -8.66 9.52 -25.49
CA PHE A 5 -8.75 8.67 -24.30
C PHE A 5 -8.14 7.31 -24.56
N GLU A 6 -8.50 6.66 -25.66
CA GLU A 6 -7.97 5.35 -26.03
C GLU A 6 -6.43 5.38 -26.17
N LYS A 7 -5.88 6.38 -26.86
CA LYS A 7 -4.42 6.53 -27.01
C LYS A 7 -3.74 6.79 -25.67
N ALA A 8 -4.28 7.70 -24.85
CA ALA A 8 -3.70 8.02 -23.56
C ALA A 8 -3.77 6.84 -22.58
N ALA A 9 -4.88 6.11 -22.56
CA ALA A 9 -5.06 4.91 -21.74
C ALA A 9 -4.07 3.81 -22.14
N LYS A 10 -3.94 3.50 -23.43
CA LYS A 10 -2.94 2.54 -23.94
C LYS A 10 -1.51 2.95 -23.55
N SER A 11 -1.14 4.22 -23.72
CA SER A 11 0.18 4.71 -23.32
C SER A 11 0.42 4.63 -21.82
N ALA A 12 -0.59 4.94 -21.01
CA ALA A 12 -0.50 4.86 -19.55
C ALA A 12 -0.37 3.41 -19.06
N LEU A 13 -1.20 2.50 -19.57
CA LEU A 13 -1.13 1.07 -19.25
C LEU A 13 0.21 0.46 -19.65
N PHE A 14 0.70 0.78 -20.86
CA PHE A 14 2.02 0.35 -21.30
C PHE A 14 3.12 0.85 -20.37
N SER A 15 3.06 2.12 -19.96
CA SER A 15 4.01 2.70 -19.01
C SER A 15 3.89 2.10 -17.60
N TRP A 16 2.72 1.56 -17.27
CA TRP A 16 2.43 0.83 -16.03
C TRP A 16 2.77 -0.67 -16.12
N GLY A 17 3.24 -1.15 -17.28
CA GLY A 17 3.56 -2.57 -17.53
C GLY A 17 2.34 -3.47 -17.66
N ARG A 18 1.17 -2.94 -18.04
CA ARG A 18 -0.07 -3.71 -18.29
C ARG A 18 -0.42 -3.71 -19.77
N GLU A 19 -0.88 -4.86 -20.25
CA GLU A 19 -1.31 -5.03 -21.66
C GLU A 19 -2.85 -5.01 -21.82
N ASP A 20 -3.59 -5.26 -20.74
CA ASP A 20 -5.04 -5.32 -20.66
C ASP A 20 -5.65 -4.14 -19.87
N GLY A 21 -6.99 -4.05 -19.83
CA GLY A 21 -7.72 -3.03 -19.06
C GLY A 21 -7.87 -1.66 -19.75
N THR A 22 -7.65 -1.59 -21.06
CA THR A 22 -7.82 -0.33 -21.82
C THR A 22 -9.26 0.18 -21.74
N ASP A 23 -10.24 -0.70 -21.92
CA ASP A 23 -11.66 -0.32 -21.94
C ASP A 23 -12.12 0.20 -20.56
N ASP A 24 -11.66 -0.43 -19.48
CA ASP A 24 -11.94 -0.02 -18.11
C ASP A 24 -11.36 1.38 -17.84
N LEU A 25 -10.09 1.60 -18.19
CA LEU A 25 -9.45 2.91 -18.00
C LEU A 25 -10.08 4.00 -18.88
N VAL A 26 -10.55 3.66 -20.08
CA VAL A 26 -11.31 4.58 -20.94
C VAL A 26 -12.66 4.92 -20.31
N SER A 27 -13.35 3.94 -19.72
CA SER A 27 -14.60 4.16 -18.98
C SER A 27 -14.39 5.14 -17.82
N ASP A 28 -13.36 4.93 -17.01
CA ASP A 28 -13.01 5.83 -15.89
C ASP A 28 -12.66 7.25 -16.36
N LEU A 29 -11.99 7.38 -17.51
CA LEU A 29 -11.71 8.69 -18.12
C LEU A 29 -13.00 9.39 -18.58
N TRP A 30 -13.99 8.64 -19.09
CA TRP A 30 -15.29 9.20 -19.44
C TRP A 30 -16.05 9.67 -18.20
N VAL A 31 -16.05 8.90 -17.11
CA VAL A 31 -16.63 9.32 -15.83
C VAL A 31 -16.00 10.64 -15.38
N TRP A 32 -14.66 10.71 -15.33
CA TRP A 32 -13.93 11.93 -14.97
C TRP A 32 -14.27 13.13 -15.89
N TYR A 33 -14.42 12.89 -17.20
CA TYR A 33 -14.80 13.92 -18.16
C TYR A 33 -16.21 14.45 -17.90
N PHE A 34 -17.17 13.57 -17.57
CA PHE A 34 -18.56 13.96 -17.34
C PHE A 34 -18.81 14.57 -15.96
N GLU A 35 -18.01 14.25 -14.95
CA GLU A 35 -18.14 14.78 -13.59
C GLU A 35 -17.86 16.29 -13.47
N SER A 36 -17.08 16.87 -14.39
CA SER A 36 -16.64 18.26 -14.26
C SER A 36 -16.78 19.05 -15.57
N PRO A 37 -17.74 19.99 -15.65
CA PRO A 37 -17.84 20.93 -16.77
C PRO A 37 -16.59 21.80 -16.95
N ALA A 38 -15.79 22.00 -15.90
CA ALA A 38 -14.51 22.69 -15.99
C ALA A 38 -13.46 21.84 -16.73
N THR A 39 -13.41 20.53 -16.45
CA THR A 39 -12.56 19.58 -17.17
C THR A 39 -12.92 19.53 -18.66
N GLN A 40 -14.21 19.46 -18.98
CA GLN A 40 -14.69 19.47 -20.37
C GLN A 40 -14.22 20.71 -21.11
N ARG A 41 -14.45 21.90 -20.54
CA ARG A 41 -13.99 23.17 -21.12
C ARG A 41 -12.47 23.21 -21.28
N LYS A 42 -11.72 22.74 -20.29
CA LYS A 42 -10.25 22.70 -20.35
C LYS A 42 -9.76 21.83 -21.51
N LEU A 43 -10.34 20.65 -21.69
CA LEU A 43 -9.94 19.73 -22.75
C LEU A 43 -10.41 20.19 -24.14
N GLN A 44 -11.60 20.77 -24.24
CA GLN A 44 -12.13 21.30 -25.51
C GLN A 44 -11.35 22.53 -25.99
N ASN A 45 -10.86 23.37 -25.07
CA ASN A 45 -10.08 24.57 -25.37
C ASN A 45 -8.57 24.28 -25.50
N SER A 46 -8.12 23.04 -25.23
CA SER A 46 -6.72 22.65 -25.39
C SER A 46 -6.46 22.20 -26.82
N ASP A 47 -5.24 22.41 -27.30
CA ASP A 47 -4.79 21.74 -28.52
C ASP A 47 -4.72 20.21 -28.31
N GLU A 48 -4.63 19.45 -29.40
CA GLU A 48 -4.65 17.98 -29.33
C GLU A 48 -3.50 17.42 -28.49
N TYR A 49 -2.32 18.05 -28.55
CA TYR A 49 -1.14 17.60 -27.81
C TYR A 49 -1.32 17.79 -26.31
N LEU A 50 -1.74 18.97 -25.88
CA LEU A 50 -2.03 19.32 -24.50
C LEU A 50 -3.17 18.48 -23.95
N ALA A 51 -4.27 18.32 -24.71
CA ALA A 51 -5.38 17.46 -24.33
C ALA A 51 -4.89 16.02 -24.07
N ARG A 52 -4.10 15.45 -25.00
CA ARG A 52 -3.54 14.10 -24.83
C ARG A 52 -2.64 13.99 -23.60
N ARG A 53 -1.78 14.99 -23.36
CA ARG A 53 -0.91 15.02 -22.17
C ARG A 53 -1.71 15.10 -20.87
N LEU A 54 -2.75 15.95 -20.83
CA LEU A 54 -3.63 16.08 -19.67
C LEU A 54 -4.36 14.77 -19.36
N VAL A 55 -4.90 14.13 -20.40
CA VAL A 55 -5.58 12.83 -20.26
C VAL A 55 -4.59 11.76 -19.81
N TYR A 56 -3.40 11.68 -20.39
CA TYR A 56 -2.35 10.73 -19.96
C TYR A 56 -1.98 10.91 -18.47
N MET A 57 -1.76 12.15 -18.02
CA MET A 57 -1.48 12.41 -16.60
C MET A 57 -2.65 11.97 -15.72
N ARG A 58 -3.89 12.17 -16.17
CA ARG A 58 -5.07 11.69 -15.45
C ARG A 58 -5.17 10.17 -15.43
N SER A 59 -4.87 9.50 -16.53
CA SER A 59 -4.80 8.03 -16.60
C SER A 59 -3.81 7.48 -15.57
N MET A 60 -2.61 8.07 -15.45
CA MET A 60 -1.63 7.67 -14.45
C MET A 60 -2.13 7.89 -13.01
N GLN A 61 -2.88 8.96 -12.76
CA GLN A 61 -3.51 9.18 -11.46
C GLN A 61 -4.56 8.12 -11.13
N ILE A 62 -5.44 7.80 -12.09
CA ILE A 62 -6.48 6.77 -11.91
C ILE A 62 -5.83 5.41 -11.59
N LEU A 63 -4.81 5.01 -12.37
CA LEU A 63 -4.07 3.77 -12.12
C LEU A 63 -3.40 3.75 -10.74
N ALA A 64 -2.80 4.86 -10.33
CA ALA A 64 -2.22 4.97 -8.99
C ALA A 64 -3.28 4.89 -7.88
N ASP A 65 -4.45 5.50 -8.07
CA ASP A 65 -5.55 5.46 -7.10
C ASP A 65 -6.14 4.05 -7.00
N GLN A 66 -6.30 3.34 -8.13
CA GLN A 66 -6.72 1.94 -8.16
C GLN A 66 -5.71 1.03 -7.47
N ALA A 67 -4.41 1.21 -7.72
CA ALA A 67 -3.35 0.43 -7.06
C ALA A 67 -3.41 0.62 -5.53
N ARG A 68 -3.44 1.87 -5.04
CA ARG A 68 -3.57 2.14 -3.60
C ARG A 68 -4.86 1.58 -3.00
N ALA A 69 -5.96 1.62 -3.74
CA ALA A 69 -7.22 1.03 -3.27
C ALA A 69 -7.13 -0.49 -3.15
N SER A 70 -6.50 -1.14 -4.13
CA SER A 70 -6.20 -2.58 -4.12
C SER A 70 -5.30 -2.95 -2.94
N ASP A 71 -4.20 -2.22 -2.72
CA ASP A 71 -3.27 -2.49 -1.61
C ASP A 71 -3.94 -2.35 -0.24
N ARG A 72 -4.84 -1.36 -0.10
CA ARG A 72 -5.67 -1.20 1.10
C ARG A 72 -6.66 -2.35 1.28
N PHE A 73 -7.29 -2.80 0.20
CA PHE A 73 -8.28 -3.88 0.25
C PHE A 73 -7.63 -5.23 0.58
N HIS A 74 -6.49 -5.54 -0.02
CA HIS A 74 -5.76 -6.79 0.21
C HIS A 74 -4.88 -6.77 1.46
N GLY A 75 -4.77 -5.64 2.17
CA GLY A 75 -3.97 -5.52 3.38
C GLY A 75 -2.45 -5.61 3.12
N THR A 76 -2.01 -5.33 1.90
CA THR A 76 -0.58 -5.35 1.52
C THR A 76 0.18 -4.14 2.09
N ASN A 77 -0.55 -3.11 2.52
CA ASN A 77 0.02 -1.93 3.16
C ASN A 77 0.63 -2.26 4.53
N PRO A 78 1.87 -1.82 4.80
CA PRO A 78 2.53 -2.07 6.09
C PRO A 78 1.83 -1.32 7.23
N TYR A 79 1.22 -0.17 6.95
CA TYR A 79 0.54 0.65 7.95
C TYR A 79 -0.92 0.89 7.61
N SER A 80 -1.77 0.67 8.62
CA SER A 80 -3.17 1.05 8.61
C SER A 80 -3.37 2.46 9.16
N PRO A 81 -4.55 3.08 8.92
CA PRO A 81 -4.89 4.36 9.53
C PRO A 81 -4.83 4.35 11.06
N GLU A 82 -5.09 3.22 11.71
CA GLU A 82 -5.00 3.14 13.17
C GLU A 82 -3.55 3.17 13.66
N ASN A 83 -2.62 2.50 12.97
CA ASN A 83 -1.19 2.59 13.32
C ASN A 83 -0.70 4.04 13.25
N VAL A 84 -1.15 4.80 12.24
CA VAL A 84 -0.80 6.22 12.09
C VAL A 84 -1.41 7.09 13.18
N LYS A 85 -2.66 6.84 13.59
CA LYS A 85 -3.26 7.55 14.72
C LYS A 85 -2.54 7.26 16.03
N ASP A 86 -2.15 6.01 16.26
CA ASP A 86 -1.39 5.60 17.44
C ASP A 86 -0.01 6.28 17.46
N ALA A 87 0.63 6.42 16.30
CA ALA A 87 1.88 7.16 16.18
C ALA A 87 1.71 8.67 16.43
N LEU A 88 0.64 9.28 15.91
CA LEU A 88 0.29 10.69 16.16
C LEU A 88 -0.07 10.97 17.63
N LEU A 89 -0.53 9.95 18.36
CA LEU A 89 -0.83 10.02 19.79
C LEU A 89 0.37 9.64 20.67
N GLU A 90 1.55 9.39 20.07
CA GLU A 90 2.76 8.95 20.77
C GLU A 90 2.60 7.63 21.56
N VAL A 91 1.61 6.81 21.21
CA VAL A 91 1.36 5.50 21.85
C VAL A 91 1.91 4.32 21.05
N SER A 92 2.30 4.54 19.79
CA SER A 92 2.90 3.50 18.97
C SER A 92 4.29 3.10 19.49
N THR A 93 4.60 1.80 19.47
CA THR A 93 5.94 1.27 19.74
C THR A 93 6.76 1.07 18.45
N ASN A 94 6.18 1.37 17.29
CA ASN A 94 6.83 1.15 16.01
C ASN A 94 7.81 2.29 15.70
N ARG A 95 9.09 2.07 16.01
CA ARG A 95 10.14 3.07 15.85
C ARG A 95 10.25 3.59 14.42
N TYR A 96 10.14 2.71 13.44
CA TYR A 96 10.24 3.10 12.03
C TYR A 96 9.10 4.04 11.63
N LEU A 97 7.86 3.70 12.01
CA LEU A 97 6.70 4.56 11.77
C LEU A 97 6.86 5.95 12.39
N ILE A 98 7.35 6.01 13.63
CA ILE A 98 7.61 7.28 14.34
C ILE A 98 8.66 8.11 13.59
N ASP A 99 9.74 7.48 13.12
CA ASP A 99 10.82 8.19 12.44
C ASP A 99 10.41 8.71 11.05
N ILE A 100 9.52 8.01 10.32
CA ILE A 100 9.03 8.46 8.99
C ILE A 100 7.85 9.44 9.05
N LEU A 101 7.11 9.47 10.16
CA LEU A 101 5.90 10.29 10.31
C LEU A 101 6.14 11.79 10.06
N PRO A 102 7.24 12.41 10.53
CA PRO A 102 7.54 13.81 10.24
C PRO A 102 7.72 14.07 8.73
N MET A 103 8.41 13.17 8.01
CA MET A 103 8.62 13.28 6.57
C MET A 103 7.30 13.12 5.80
N ALA A 104 6.44 12.20 6.25
CA ALA A 104 5.11 12.03 5.67
C ALA A 104 4.22 13.26 5.91
N MET A 105 4.31 13.89 7.09
CA MET A 105 3.59 15.12 7.42
C MET A 105 4.07 16.31 6.59
N GLU A 106 5.38 16.46 6.38
CA GLU A 106 5.95 17.48 5.52
C GLU A 106 5.46 17.32 4.07
N SER A 107 5.57 16.10 3.52
CA SER A 107 5.08 15.80 2.16
C SER A 107 3.56 16.01 2.02
N LEU A 108 2.80 15.74 3.08
CA LEU A 108 1.36 16.01 3.10
C LEU A 108 1.08 17.52 3.08
N SER A 109 1.83 18.30 3.85
CA SER A 109 1.69 19.75 3.93
C SER A 109 1.95 20.42 2.58
N GLU A 110 3.00 20.00 1.87
CA GLU A 110 3.33 20.50 0.53
C GLU A 110 2.20 20.28 -0.49
N LYS A 111 1.50 19.14 -0.38
CA LYS A 111 0.41 18.78 -1.32
C LYS A 111 -0.95 19.32 -0.88
N ASN A 112 -1.19 19.37 0.41
CA ASN A 112 -2.46 19.80 1.00
C ASN A 112 -2.23 20.27 2.44
N GLU A 113 -1.86 21.54 2.56
CA GLU A 113 -1.70 22.24 3.83
C GLU A 113 -2.94 22.12 4.73
N GLY A 114 -4.14 22.15 4.15
CA GLY A 114 -5.37 22.00 4.92
C GLY A 114 -5.49 20.65 5.62
N TYR A 115 -5.06 19.55 4.98
CA TYR A 115 -5.04 18.23 5.63
C TYR A 115 -4.00 18.16 6.73
N ALA A 116 -2.80 18.71 6.51
CA ALA A 116 -1.77 18.79 7.55
C ALA A 116 -2.27 19.59 8.76
N GLU A 117 -2.93 20.73 8.53
CA GLU A 117 -3.47 21.57 9.59
C GLU A 117 -4.59 20.86 10.36
N ALA A 118 -5.49 20.14 9.67
CA ALA A 118 -6.53 19.37 10.35
C ALA A 118 -5.96 18.31 11.30
N ILE A 119 -4.83 17.68 10.91
CA ILE A 119 -4.12 16.72 11.76
C ILE A 119 -3.48 17.43 12.95
N ARG A 120 -2.76 18.54 12.72
CA ARG A 120 -2.14 19.35 13.79
C ARG A 120 -3.17 19.81 14.81
N VAL A 121 -4.30 20.38 14.37
CA VAL A 121 -5.39 20.83 15.23
C VAL A 121 -5.94 19.69 16.09
N ARG A 122 -6.03 18.47 15.55
CA ARG A 122 -6.54 17.32 16.30
C ARG A 122 -5.55 16.76 17.32
N TYR A 123 -4.32 16.52 16.89
CA TYR A 123 -3.32 15.71 17.63
C TYR A 123 -2.28 16.55 18.37
N THR A 124 -2.04 17.79 17.92
CA THR A 124 -1.17 18.76 18.62
C THR A 124 -2.00 19.70 19.50
N ASP A 125 -3.06 20.31 18.97
CA ASP A 125 -3.89 21.26 19.74
C ASP A 125 -5.00 20.59 20.56
N GLY A 126 -5.20 19.28 20.37
CA GLY A 126 -6.20 18.50 21.10
C GLY A 126 -7.66 18.76 20.74
N VAL A 127 -7.94 19.50 19.66
CA VAL A 127 -9.31 19.87 19.27
C VAL A 127 -10.01 18.68 18.61
N VAL A 128 -11.13 18.25 19.19
CA VAL A 128 -11.95 17.16 18.64
C VAL A 128 -13.04 17.74 17.72
N PRO A 129 -13.06 17.41 16.42
CA PRO A 129 -14.14 17.85 15.54
C PRO A 129 -15.49 17.33 16.01
N LYS A 130 -16.53 18.17 15.90
CA LYS A 130 -17.90 17.76 16.23
C LYS A 130 -18.31 16.55 15.39
N ARG A 131 -19.03 15.60 15.99
CA ARG A 131 -19.56 14.43 15.30
C ARG A 131 -20.50 14.85 14.15
N GLN A 132 -20.42 14.13 13.03
CA GLN A 132 -21.14 14.41 11.78
C GLN A 132 -20.91 15.82 11.21
N SER A 133 -19.73 16.40 11.46
CA SER A 133 -19.34 17.69 10.86
C SER A 133 -18.44 17.50 9.64
N THR A 134 -18.39 18.54 8.80
CA THR A 134 -17.40 18.64 7.72
C THR A 134 -15.98 18.46 8.24
N GLY A 135 -15.65 19.02 9.41
CA GLY A 135 -14.34 18.89 10.04
C GLY A 135 -13.99 17.43 10.38
N GLN A 136 -14.96 16.62 10.81
CA GLN A 136 -14.73 15.19 11.06
C GLN A 136 -14.42 14.44 9.77
N VAL A 137 -15.19 14.67 8.70
CA VAL A 137 -14.95 14.04 7.40
C VAL A 137 -13.60 14.48 6.83
N TYR A 138 -13.27 15.76 6.98
CA TYR A 138 -12.02 16.33 6.53
C TYR A 138 -10.81 15.72 7.25
N LEU A 139 -10.86 15.61 8.58
CA LEU A 139 -9.85 14.92 9.38
C LEU A 139 -9.73 13.44 8.99
N SER A 140 -10.85 12.74 8.78
CA SER A 140 -10.83 11.34 8.36
C SER A 140 -10.10 11.17 7.03
N ARG A 141 -10.33 12.05 6.06
CA ARG A 141 -9.63 12.05 4.77
C ARG A 141 -8.16 12.42 4.92
N ALA A 142 -7.84 13.36 5.82
CA ALA A 142 -6.47 13.75 6.13
C ALA A 142 -5.67 12.56 6.69
N ILE A 143 -6.23 11.79 7.63
CA ILE A 143 -5.58 10.60 8.19
C ILE A 143 -5.34 9.54 7.11
N VAL A 144 -6.34 9.27 6.26
CA VAL A 144 -6.16 8.33 5.14
C VAL A 144 -5.06 8.81 4.19
N SER A 145 -5.05 10.10 3.85
CA SER A 145 -4.02 10.67 2.99
C SER A 145 -2.63 10.61 3.62
N LEU A 146 -2.51 10.84 4.92
CA LEU A 146 -1.24 10.70 5.64
C LEU A 146 -0.77 9.24 5.62
N THR A 147 -1.67 8.30 5.87
CA THR A 147 -1.39 6.86 5.85
C THR A 147 -0.87 6.42 4.48
N ASP A 148 -1.50 6.87 3.40
CA ASP A 148 -1.03 6.60 2.05
C ASP A 148 0.40 7.13 1.85
N ARG A 149 0.78 8.28 2.43
CA ARG A 149 2.16 8.83 2.30
C ARG A 149 3.19 8.10 3.14
N VAL A 150 2.81 7.69 4.34
CA VAL A 150 3.64 6.82 5.18
C VAL A 150 3.95 5.52 4.42
N ASN A 151 2.95 4.89 3.82
CA ASN A 151 3.14 3.69 3.02
C ASN A 151 3.97 3.97 1.76
N ASP A 152 3.68 5.05 1.01
CA ASP A 152 4.45 5.46 -0.17
C ASP A 152 5.96 5.62 0.19
N ILE A 153 6.29 6.28 1.33
CA ILE A 153 7.66 6.45 1.82
C ILE A 153 8.28 5.11 2.23
N THR A 154 7.51 4.26 2.90
CA THR A 154 7.99 2.94 3.35
C THR A 154 8.36 2.05 2.17
N TYR A 155 7.53 2.05 1.12
CA TYR A 155 7.85 1.35 -0.12
C TYR A 155 9.06 1.97 -0.82
N ALA A 156 9.11 3.31 -0.88
CA ALA A 156 10.23 4.01 -1.51
C ALA A 156 11.57 3.77 -0.81
N ALA A 157 11.57 3.64 0.52
CA ALA A 157 12.77 3.35 1.31
C ALA A 157 13.35 1.95 1.06
N GLY A 158 12.56 1.03 0.49
CA GLY A 158 12.99 -0.29 0.02
C GLY A 158 13.34 -0.35 -1.47
N THR A 159 13.26 0.76 -2.20
CA THR A 159 13.55 0.83 -3.63
C THR A 159 14.68 1.81 -3.91
N GLU A 160 15.82 1.30 -4.39
CA GLU A 160 16.85 2.16 -4.95
C GLU A 160 16.53 2.48 -6.42
N ARG A 161 17.05 3.60 -6.92
CA ARG A 161 17.00 3.90 -8.35
C ARG A 161 18.30 3.44 -8.99
N ASP A 162 18.22 2.64 -10.05
CA ASP A 162 19.41 2.31 -10.82
C ASP A 162 19.98 3.54 -11.56
N LYS A 163 21.14 3.35 -12.20
CA LYS A 163 21.81 4.38 -13.00
C LYS A 163 21.00 4.80 -14.24
N GLN A 164 19.90 4.11 -14.55
CA GLN A 164 18.99 4.38 -15.65
C GLN A 164 17.68 5.05 -15.17
N GLY A 165 17.55 5.29 -13.86
CA GLY A 165 16.40 5.96 -13.25
C GLY A 165 15.18 5.06 -13.03
N ASN A 166 15.31 3.74 -13.25
CA ASN A 166 14.27 2.77 -12.94
C ASN A 166 14.30 2.42 -11.45
N LEU A 167 13.13 2.14 -10.89
CA LEU A 167 13.02 1.59 -9.55
C LEU A 167 13.57 0.15 -9.59
N VAL A 168 14.71 -0.06 -8.95
CA VAL A 168 15.25 -1.40 -8.72
C VAL A 168 14.93 -1.78 -7.29
N VAL A 169 14.13 -2.83 -7.16
CA VAL A 169 13.97 -3.53 -5.89
C VAL A 169 15.27 -4.32 -5.70
N GLU A 170 16.22 -3.77 -4.93
CA GLU A 170 17.25 -4.65 -4.38
C GLU A 170 16.55 -5.74 -3.55
N PRO A 171 17.00 -7.00 -3.64
CA PRO A 171 16.37 -8.07 -2.89
C PRO A 171 16.62 -7.82 -1.40
N GLY A 172 15.62 -7.24 -0.75
CA GLY A 172 15.44 -7.32 0.70
C GLY A 172 14.53 -8.45 1.21
N PRO A 173 14.21 -9.58 0.53
CA PRO A 173 13.54 -10.68 1.21
C PRO A 173 14.56 -11.41 2.08
N GLY A 174 14.69 -10.98 3.34
CA GLY A 174 15.59 -11.58 4.35
C GLY A 174 16.42 -10.61 5.19
N SER A 175 16.32 -9.29 4.98
CA SER A 175 17.01 -8.35 5.87
C SER A 175 16.34 -8.34 7.25
N ARG A 176 17.17 -8.46 8.29
CA ARG A 176 16.85 -8.75 9.70
C ARG A 176 15.88 -7.78 10.41
N HIS A 177 15.33 -6.81 9.68
CA HIS A 177 14.45 -5.74 10.15
C HIS A 177 13.03 -5.76 9.53
N ALA A 178 12.73 -6.65 8.59
CA ALA A 178 11.47 -6.63 7.81
C ALA A 178 10.36 -7.56 8.33
N VAL A 179 10.50 -8.17 9.52
CA VAL A 179 9.38 -8.86 10.17
C VAL A 179 8.76 -7.90 11.20
N PHE A 180 7.79 -7.11 10.74
CA PHE A 180 7.10 -6.16 11.61
C PHE A 180 6.16 -6.92 12.57
N PRO A 181 6.17 -6.60 13.88
CA PRO A 181 5.30 -7.27 14.86
C PRO A 181 3.80 -7.22 14.53
N GLU A 182 3.37 -6.18 13.81
CA GLU A 182 1.96 -5.97 13.43
C GLU A 182 1.51 -6.90 12.29
N SER A 183 2.41 -7.34 11.42
CA SER A 183 2.10 -8.36 10.39
C SER A 183 2.02 -9.78 10.97
N ARG A 184 2.23 -9.95 12.29
CA ARG A 184 1.97 -11.21 13.02
C ARG A 184 0.50 -11.41 13.42
N ARG A 185 -0.39 -10.44 13.14
CA ARG A 185 -1.83 -10.70 13.32
C ARG A 185 -2.30 -11.58 12.16
N SER A 186 -2.65 -12.80 12.52
CA SER A 186 -3.10 -13.89 11.67
C SER A 186 -4.21 -13.47 10.70
N SER A 187 -3.82 -13.19 9.46
CA SER A 187 -4.63 -13.59 8.31
C SER A 187 -4.62 -15.13 8.27
N GLY A 188 -5.42 -15.75 9.13
CA GLY A 188 -5.41 -17.20 9.34
C GLY A 188 -6.17 -17.62 10.59
N ALA A 189 -7.43 -17.22 10.71
CA ALA A 189 -8.33 -17.85 11.68
C ALA A 189 -8.89 -19.19 11.15
N ASP A 190 -8.54 -19.58 9.92
CA ASP A 190 -8.86 -20.87 9.31
C ASP A 190 -7.59 -21.44 8.66
N HIS A 191 -6.73 -22.07 9.47
CA HIS A 191 -5.51 -22.75 9.05
C HIS A 191 -5.86 -24.06 8.31
N SER A 192 -5.48 -24.17 7.04
CA SER A 192 -5.49 -25.44 6.29
C SER A 192 -4.12 -25.81 5.69
N ASP A 193 -3.03 -25.18 6.14
CA ASP A 193 -1.66 -25.62 5.80
C ASP A 193 -0.97 -26.24 7.02
N PRO A 194 -1.03 -27.57 7.17
CA PRO A 194 -0.40 -28.28 8.28
C PRO A 194 1.13 -28.11 8.28
N THR A 195 1.74 -27.72 7.16
CA THR A 195 3.17 -27.43 7.08
C THR A 195 3.53 -26.15 7.82
N ALA A 196 2.68 -25.13 7.68
CA ALA A 196 2.89 -23.83 8.32
C ALA A 196 2.73 -23.95 9.85
N ASP A 197 1.76 -24.73 10.31
CA ASP A 197 1.52 -24.96 11.74
C ASP A 197 2.70 -25.69 12.40
N ILE A 198 3.26 -26.71 11.72
CA ILE A 198 4.44 -27.44 12.20
C ILE A 198 5.66 -26.51 12.21
N ALA A 199 5.84 -25.66 11.20
CA ALA A 199 6.96 -24.72 11.16
C ALA A 199 6.88 -23.67 12.28
N ILE A 200 5.69 -23.16 12.58
CA ILE A 200 5.46 -22.22 13.70
C ILE A 200 5.70 -22.94 15.04
N LEU A 201 5.17 -24.14 15.22
CA LEU A 201 5.37 -24.95 16.42
C LEU A 201 6.87 -25.22 16.70
N LEU A 202 7.66 -25.54 15.66
CA LEU A 202 9.10 -25.78 15.77
C LEU A 202 9.91 -24.51 16.05
N LEU A 203 9.39 -23.33 15.68
CA LEU A 203 10.00 -22.03 15.99
C LEU A 203 9.69 -21.58 17.42
N GLU A 204 8.48 -21.85 17.91
CA GLU A 204 8.02 -21.46 19.25
C GLU A 204 8.48 -22.44 20.34
N HIS A 205 8.60 -23.72 20.00
CA HIS A 205 9.01 -24.80 20.89
C HIS A 205 10.19 -25.60 20.32
N PRO A 206 11.41 -25.02 20.33
CA PRO A 206 12.61 -25.67 19.77
C PRO A 206 12.97 -27.00 20.44
N GLU A 207 12.50 -27.25 21.66
CA GLU A 207 12.63 -28.51 22.39
C GLU A 207 11.92 -29.70 21.73
N VAL A 208 10.86 -29.46 20.95
CA VAL A 208 10.08 -30.51 20.27
C VAL A 208 10.71 -30.86 18.91
N ARG A 209 11.69 -30.08 18.46
CA ARG A 209 12.38 -30.27 17.17
C ARG A 209 13.09 -31.62 17.08
N ASP A 210 13.66 -32.08 18.18
CA ASP A 210 14.41 -33.34 18.21
C ASP A 210 13.48 -34.56 18.09
N ASP A 211 12.22 -34.44 18.52
CA ASP A 211 11.20 -35.49 18.39
C ASP A 211 10.74 -35.66 16.93
N TYR A 212 10.69 -34.58 16.15
CA TYR A 212 10.32 -34.61 14.72
C TYR A 212 11.48 -35.01 13.79
N LEU A 213 12.72 -34.89 14.26
CA LEU A 213 13.92 -35.31 13.52
C LEU A 213 14.36 -36.73 13.86
N HIS A 214 13.56 -37.47 14.63
CA HIS A 214 13.85 -38.87 14.93
C HIS A 214 13.72 -39.74 13.67
N VAL A 215 14.84 -39.91 12.97
CA VAL A 215 14.95 -40.89 11.88
C VAL A 215 15.12 -42.26 12.52
N THR A 216 14.11 -43.11 12.42
CA THR A 216 14.23 -44.52 12.81
C THR A 216 15.38 -45.13 12.00
N PRO A 217 16.40 -45.72 12.65
CA PRO A 217 17.49 -46.34 11.94
C PRO A 217 16.98 -47.43 10.99
N ILE A 218 17.48 -47.47 9.76
CA ILE A 218 17.06 -48.43 8.71
C ILE A 218 17.08 -49.89 9.20
N HIS A 219 17.98 -50.25 10.13
CA HIS A 219 18.06 -51.61 10.65
C HIS A 219 16.85 -52.02 11.50
N GLU A 220 16.18 -51.09 12.19
CA GLU A 220 14.94 -51.36 12.93
C GLU A 220 13.74 -51.53 11.99
N ILE A 221 13.72 -50.78 10.88
CA ILE A 221 12.71 -50.90 9.81
C ILE A 221 12.83 -52.27 9.11
N LEU A 222 14.05 -52.76 8.91
CA LEU A 222 14.31 -54.05 8.27
C LEU A 222 14.11 -55.26 9.20
N ALA A 223 14.07 -55.06 10.52
CA ALA A 223 13.83 -56.12 11.50
C ALA A 223 12.34 -56.48 11.67
N GLY A 224 11.43 -55.74 11.02
CA GLY A 224 9.98 -55.83 11.24
C GLY A 224 9.16 -56.49 10.13
N ARG A 225 9.54 -57.69 9.66
CA ARG A 225 8.61 -58.72 9.11
C ARG A 225 9.37 -60.03 8.84
N ALA A 226 9.70 -60.75 9.91
CA ALA A 226 9.85 -62.19 9.86
C ALA A 226 8.74 -62.78 10.75
N ALA A 227 7.96 -63.68 10.15
CA ALA A 227 7.14 -64.64 10.88
C ALA A 227 8.04 -65.60 11.70
#